data_AF-A0A1M5H7S5-F1
#
_entry.id   AF-A0A1M5H7S5-F1
#
_cell.length_a   1.000
_cell.length_b   1.000
_cell.length_c   1.000
_cell.angle_alpha   90.00
_cell.angle_beta   90.00
_cell.angle_gamma   90.00
#
_symmetry.space_group_name_H-M   'P 1'
#
loop_
_entity.id
_entity.type
_entity.pdbx_description
1 polymer ?
#
loop_
_entity_poly.entity_id
_entity_poly.type
_entity_poly.pdbx_seq_one_letter_code
_entity_poly.pdbx_strand_id
1 'polypeptide(L)'
;MKEKLPAFLFMLAIPLSIVLYLKVESASGSEIVALLSAVACYLVVFFLLALFFNSRAKDADGKAVSALDNLFAEKKTKAELAREQILRKQKELEAKKASENNPNS
;
A
#
# COMPACT_ATOMS: atom_id res chain seq x y z
N MET A 1 5.31 -14.71 -9.20
CA MET A 1 4.17 -15.11 -10.07
C MET A 1 3.02 -14.10 -10.09
N LYS A 2 2.67 -13.48 -8.94
CA LYS A 2 1.50 -12.58 -8.83
C LYS A 2 1.60 -11.26 -9.64
N GLU A 3 2.80 -10.79 -9.97
CA GLU A 3 3.00 -9.57 -10.78
C GLU A 3 2.70 -9.78 -12.27
N LYS A 4 2.80 -11.03 -12.75
CA LYS A 4 2.49 -11.40 -14.14
C LYS A 4 1.05 -11.87 -14.30
N LEU A 5 0.27 -11.94 -13.22
CA LEU A 5 -1.13 -12.40 -13.22
C LEU A 5 -2.01 -11.55 -14.16
N PRO A 6 -1.87 -10.20 -14.21
CA PRO A 6 -2.63 -9.39 -15.17
C PRO A 6 -2.34 -9.75 -16.62
N ALA A 7 -1.06 -9.91 -16.95
CA ALA A 7 -0.64 -10.29 -18.30
C ALA A 7 -1.11 -11.71 -18.67
N PHE A 8 -1.08 -12.64 -17.72
CA PHE A 8 -1.55 -14.01 -17.93
C PHE A 8 -3.07 -14.09 -18.16
N LEU A 9 -3.84 -13.32 -17.39
CA LEU A 9 -5.29 -13.22 -17.55
C LEU A 9 -5.66 -12.63 -18.91
N PHE A 10 -4.97 -11.59 -19.36
CA PHE A 10 -5.17 -11.02 -20.70
C PHE A 10 -4.74 -11.99 -21.81
N MET A 11 -3.61 -12.67 -21.65
CA MET A 11 -3.11 -13.63 -22.64
C MET A 11 -4.06 -14.82 -22.82
N LEU A 12 -4.69 -15.29 -21.74
CA LEU A 12 -5.71 -16.35 -21.79
C LEU A 12 -7.06 -15.85 -22.29
N ALA A 13 -7.44 -14.60 -22.02
CA ALA A 13 -8.73 -14.04 -22.42
C ALA A 13 -8.91 -14.02 -23.95
N ILE A 14 -7.83 -13.87 -24.71
CA ILE A 14 -7.87 -13.81 -26.18
C ILE A 14 -8.32 -15.15 -26.80
N PRO A 15 -7.66 -16.30 -26.56
CA PRO A 15 -8.15 -17.57 -27.09
C PRO A 15 -9.50 -17.98 -26.48
N LEU A 16 -9.76 -17.65 -25.21
CA LEU A 16 -11.04 -17.92 -24.56
C LEU A 16 -12.20 -17.16 -25.22
N SER A 17 -12.03 -15.89 -25.56
CA SER A 17 -13.09 -15.08 -26.19
C SER A 17 -13.44 -15.61 -27.57
N ILE A 18 -12.46 -16.10 -28.34
CA ILE A 18 -12.66 -16.72 -29.66
C ILE A 18 -13.44 -18.03 -29.52
N VAL A 19 -13.05 -18.90 -28.58
CA VAL A 19 -13.77 -20.16 -28.35
C VAL A 19 -15.21 -19.90 -27.90
N LEU A 20 -15.40 -18.91 -27.03
CA LEU A 20 -16.70 -18.55 -26.49
C LEU A 20 -17.61 -17.96 -27.58
N TYR A 21 -17.05 -17.11 -28.45
CA TYR A 21 -17.73 -16.60 -29.64
C TYR A 21 -18.25 -17.75 -30.52
N LEU A 22 -17.36 -18.66 -30.96
CA LEU A 22 -17.73 -19.77 -31.83
C LEU A 22 -18.78 -20.69 -31.20
N LYS A 23 -18.67 -20.94 -29.89
CA LYS A 23 -19.61 -21.77 -29.12
C LYS A 23 -20.99 -21.13 -29.05
N VAL A 24 -21.06 -19.83 -28.77
CA VAL A 24 -22.31 -19.08 -28.62
C VAL A 24 -22.96 -18.84 -29.98
N GLU A 25 -22.18 -18.57 -31.03
CA GLU A 25 -22.69 -18.46 -32.40
C GLU A 25 -23.32 -19.78 -32.83
N SER A 26 -22.62 -20.90 -32.63
CA SER A 26 -23.12 -22.24 -32.98
C SER A 26 -24.39 -22.63 -32.21
N ALA A 27 -24.56 -22.14 -30.99
CA ALA A 27 -25.70 -22.47 -30.14
C ALA A 27 -26.91 -21.53 -30.33
N SER A 28 -26.65 -20.25 -30.55
CA SER A 28 -27.69 -19.22 -30.66
C SER A 28 -28.09 -18.89 -32.11
N GLY A 29 -27.24 -19.26 -33.08
CA GLY A 29 -27.40 -18.88 -34.49
C GLY A 29 -27.27 -17.37 -34.74
N SER A 30 -26.81 -16.59 -33.75
CA SER A 30 -26.72 -15.14 -33.83
C SER A 30 -25.30 -14.66 -33.58
N GLU A 31 -24.71 -14.04 -34.60
CA GLU A 31 -23.39 -13.38 -34.53
C GLU A 31 -23.37 -12.27 -33.47
N ILE A 32 -24.48 -11.53 -33.31
CA ILE A 32 -24.58 -10.43 -32.34
C ILE A 32 -24.50 -10.96 -30.91
N VAL A 33 -25.19 -12.06 -30.60
CA VAL A 33 -25.17 -12.68 -29.28
C VAL A 33 -23.78 -13.26 -28.99
N ALA A 34 -23.15 -13.87 -30.00
CA ALA A 34 -21.77 -14.35 -29.91
C ALA A 34 -20.78 -13.21 -29.63
N LEU A 35 -20.90 -12.09 -30.34
CA LEU A 35 -20.06 -10.92 -30.14
C LEU A 35 -20.22 -10.34 -28.73
N LEU A 36 -21.46 -10.17 -28.26
CA LEU A 36 -21.74 -9.71 -26.90
C LEU A 36 -21.14 -10.63 -25.84
N SER A 37 -21.17 -11.94 -26.05
CA SER A 37 -20.58 -12.92 -25.13
C SER A 37 -19.05 -12.80 -25.07
N ALA A 38 -18.40 -12.57 -26.21
CA ALA A 38 -16.95 -12.36 -26.27
C ALA A 38 -16.55 -11.06 -25.55
N VAL A 39 -17.30 -9.97 -25.76
CA VAL A 39 -17.10 -8.69 -25.06
C VAL A 39 -17.32 -8.86 -23.56
N ALA A 40 -18.38 -9.57 -23.14
CA ALA A 40 -18.65 -9.85 -21.74
C ALA A 40 -17.49 -10.62 -21.06
N CYS A 41 -16.82 -11.51 -21.78
CA CYS A 41 -15.63 -12.21 -21.27
C CYS A 41 -14.53 -11.22 -20.86
N TYR A 42 -14.24 -10.20 -21.67
CA TYR A 42 -13.25 -9.17 -21.33
C TYR A 42 -13.68 -8.32 -20.13
N LEU A 43 -14.98 -8.00 -20.00
CA LEU A 43 -15.50 -7.26 -18.85
C LEU A 43 -15.32 -8.04 -17.54
N VAL A 44 -15.56 -9.36 -17.56
CA VAL A 44 -15.32 -10.23 -16.40
C VAL A 44 -13.85 -10.24 -16.02
N VAL A 45 -12.94 -10.38 -17.00
CA VAL A 45 -11.49 -10.35 -16.75
C VAL A 45 -11.08 -9.00 -16.14
N PHE A 46 -11.60 -7.90 -16.66
CA PHE A 46 -11.34 -6.56 -16.12
C PHE A 46 -11.83 -6.42 -14.67
N PHE A 47 -13.02 -6.93 -14.36
CA PHE A 47 -13.57 -6.92 -13.01
C PHE A 47 -12.72 -7.73 -12.03
N LEU A 48 -12.26 -8.91 -12.43
CA LEU A 48 -11.35 -9.73 -11.61
C LEU A 48 -10.03 -9.02 -11.34
N LEU A 49 -9.50 -8.30 -12.33
CA LEU A 49 -8.30 -7.47 -12.15
C LEU A 49 -8.55 -6.32 -11.18
N ALA A 50 -9.67 -5.62 -11.31
CA ALA A 50 -10.03 -4.53 -10.40
C ALA A 50 -10.13 -5.04 -8.94
N LEU A 51 -10.76 -6.19 -8.70
CA LEU A 51 -10.81 -6.81 -7.37
C LEU A 51 -9.43 -7.21 -6.85
N PHE A 52 -8.60 -7.78 -7.71
CA PHE A 52 -7.24 -8.19 -7.36
C PHE A 52 -6.37 -6.98 -6.95
N PHE A 53 -6.43 -5.89 -7.71
CA PHE A 53 -5.69 -4.67 -7.41
C PHE A 53 -6.27 -3.91 -6.21
N ASN A 54 -7.60 -3.86 -6.05
CA ASN A 54 -8.23 -3.22 -4.90
C ASN A 54 -7.86 -3.92 -3.57
N SER A 55 -7.77 -5.25 -3.59
CA SER A 55 -7.30 -6.02 -2.42
C SER A 55 -5.85 -5.68 -2.06
N ARG A 56 -4.98 -5.50 -3.07
CA ARG A 56 -3.59 -5.11 -2.90
C ARG A 56 -3.42 -3.68 -2.40
N ALA A 57 -4.26 -2.76 -2.84
CA ALA A 57 -4.24 -1.37 -2.39
C ALA A 57 -4.50 -1.29 -0.88
N LYS A 58 -5.50 -2.01 -0.37
CA LYS A 58 -5.76 -2.12 1.08
C LYS A 58 -4.57 -2.66 1.87
N ASP A 59 -3.87 -3.66 1.34
CA ASP A 59 -2.68 -4.22 2.00
C ASP A 59 -1.48 -3.23 2.00
N ALA A 60 -1.36 -2.42 0.94
CA ALA A 60 -0.30 -1.42 0.80
C ALA A 60 -0.54 -0.20 1.70
N ASP A 61 -1.79 0.28 1.77
CA ASP A 61 -2.18 1.39 2.64
C ASP A 61 -1.95 1.05 4.13
N GLY A 62 -2.30 -0.17 4.56
CA GLY A 62 -2.06 -0.60 5.94
C GLY A 62 -0.57 -0.61 6.33
N LYS A 63 0.32 -0.97 5.39
CA LYS A 63 1.78 -0.94 5.60
C LYS A 63 2.34 0.48 5.59
N ALA A 64 1.83 1.36 4.73
CA ALA A 64 2.26 2.75 4.67
C ALA A 64 1.90 3.50 5.95
N VAL A 65 0.68 3.30 6.48
CA VAL A 65 0.24 3.88 7.75
C VAL A 65 1.08 3.37 8.92
N SER A 66 1.34 2.06 8.99
CA SER A 66 2.17 1.47 10.05
C SER A 66 3.63 1.95 10.01
N ALA A 67 4.20 2.18 8.82
CA ALA A 67 5.54 2.72 8.68
C ALA A 67 5.61 4.20 9.13
N LEU A 68 4.58 4.97 8.84
CA LEU A 68 4.47 6.37 9.23
C LEU A 68 4.33 6.50 10.76
N ASP A 69 3.50 5.68 11.39
CA ASP A 69 3.35 5.63 12.85
C ASP A 69 4.67 5.30 13.57
N ASN A 70 5.44 4.33 13.05
CA ASN A 70 6.75 4.00 13.60
C ASN A 70 7.76 5.15 13.47
N LEU A 71 7.75 5.89 12.35
CA LEU A 71 8.59 7.07 12.15
C LEU A 71 8.23 8.21 13.11
N PHE A 72 6.95 8.44 13.35
CA PHE A 72 6.49 9.44 14.30
C PHE A 72 6.80 9.04 15.75
N ALA A 73 6.67 7.76 16.09
CA ALA A 73 7.08 7.24 17.39
C ALA A 73 8.56 7.48 17.63
N GLU A 74 9.44 7.09 16.69
CA GLU A 74 10.90 7.27 16.82
C GLU A 74 11.30 8.75 16.96
N LYS A 75 10.65 9.65 16.19
CA LYS A 75 10.91 11.09 16.30
C LYS A 75 10.44 11.66 17.63
N LYS A 76 9.31 11.22 18.17
CA LYS A 76 8.85 11.61 19.52
C LYS A 76 9.85 11.16 20.57
N THR A 77 10.32 9.92 20.54
CA THR A 77 11.28 9.39 21.52
C THR A 77 12.60 10.15 21.49
N LYS A 78 13.11 10.46 20.30
CA LYS A 78 14.33 11.27 20.14
C LYS A 78 14.16 12.71 20.63
N ALA A 79 13.00 13.32 20.39
CA ALA A 79 12.70 14.67 20.88
C ALA A 79 12.56 14.72 22.42
N GLU A 80 11.99 13.68 23.03
CA GLU A 80 11.85 13.56 24.48
C GLU A 80 13.21 13.36 25.17
N LEU A 81 14.04 12.47 24.62
CA LEU A 81 15.44 12.29 25.06
C LEU A 81 16.27 13.58 24.93
N ALA A 82 16.12 14.31 23.83
CA ALA A 82 16.81 15.59 23.64
C ALA A 82 16.40 16.63 24.69
N ARG A 83 15.10 16.70 25.04
CA ARG A 83 14.60 17.58 26.10
C ARG A 83 15.17 17.22 27.46
N GLU A 84 15.20 15.94 27.83
CA GLU A 84 15.79 15.50 29.09
C GLU A 84 17.28 15.84 29.19
N GLN A 85 18.05 15.66 28.10
CA GLN A 85 19.47 16.00 28.08
C GLN A 85 19.70 17.51 28.24
N ILE A 86 18.88 18.34 27.60
CA ILE A 86 18.96 19.81 27.74
C ILE A 86 18.64 20.22 29.18
N LEU A 87 17.60 19.62 29.78
CA LEU A 87 17.20 19.90 31.16
C LEU A 87 18.30 19.49 32.17
N ARG A 88 18.95 18.35 31.97
CA ARG A 88 20.09 17.92 32.80
C ARG A 88 21.27 18.88 32.68
N LYS A 89 21.63 19.29 31.45
CA LYS A 89 22.70 20.26 31.24
C LYS A 89 22.41 21.61 31.87
N GLN A 90 21.16 22.09 31.85
CA GLN A 90 20.79 23.33 32.55
C GLN A 90 20.97 23.19 34.06
N LYS A 91 20.51 22.09 34.67
CA LYS A 91 20.68 21.85 36.11
C LYS A 91 22.16 21.77 36.52
N GLU A 92 23.01 21.15 35.72
CA GLU A 92 24.46 21.10 35.96
C GLU A 92 25.11 22.49 35.87
N LEU A 93 24.68 23.30 34.90
CA LEU A 93 25.14 24.70 34.75
C LEU A 93 24.70 25.59 35.92
N GLU A 94 23.48 25.42 36.41
CA GLU A 94 22.99 26.13 37.60
C GLU A 94 23.71 25.69 38.87
N ALA A 95 23.97 24.39 39.04
CA ALA A 95 24.75 23.88 40.17
C ALA A 95 26.21 24.38 40.14
N LYS A 96 26.84 24.43 38.96
CA LYS A 96 28.18 25.02 38.80
C LYS A 96 28.19 26.51 39.12
N LYS A 97 27.22 27.27 38.61
CA LYS A 97 27.09 28.71 38.93
C LYS A 97 26.86 28.95 40.42
N ALA A 98 26.07 28.10 41.09
CA ALA A 98 25.85 28.18 42.53
C ALA A 98 27.13 27.85 43.33
N SER A 99 27.96 26.92 42.84
CA SER A 99 29.25 26.60 43.46
C SER A 99 30.34 27.66 43.21
N GLU A 100 30.31 28.36 42.08
CA GLU A 100 31.22 29.49 41.79
C GLU A 100 30.84 30.76 42.57
N ASN A 101 29.56 30.96 42.87
CA ASN A 101 29.06 32.14 43.60
C ASN A 101 29.07 32.00 45.14
N ASN A 102 29.70 30.95 45.69
CA ASN A 102 29.92 30.84 47.13
C ASN A 102 31.42 30.93 47.48
N PRO A 103 32.04 32.12 47.39
CA PRO A 103 33.39 32.34 47.87
C PRO A 103 33.33 32.68 49.36
N ASN A 104 33.29 31.68 50.23
CA ASN A 104 33.85 31.78 51.59
C ASN A 104 33.73 30.44 52.34
N SER A 105 34.82 29.70 52.33
CA SER A 105 35.42 29.11 53.53
C SER A 105 36.92 29.07 53.31
#